data_AF-A0A0K1FBJ9-F1
#
_entry.id   AF-A0A0K1FBJ9-F1
#
_cell.length_a   1.000
_cell.length_b   1.000
_cell.length_c   1.000
_cell.angle_alpha   90.00
_cell.angle_beta   90.00
_cell.angle_gamma   90.00
#
_symmetry.space_group_name_H-M   'P 1'
#
loop_
_entity.id
_entity.type
_entity.pdbx_description
1 polymer ?
#
loop_
_entity_poly.entity_id
_entity_poly.type
_entity_poly.pdbx_seq_one_letter_code
_entity_poly.pdbx_strand_id
1 'polypeptide(L)'
;MTRTPAPGARAHLDLDPQVVRRARSLARRAGRPVVRLAQEHTTVSVERATLRLAGLAGADHERVPWVNHLVAGVRDQVGLEGGVTTPVHDALARGEAPDLLTLAQKAAAGAVTFRVPEGKDRTAAQRLARRAVTQGMTRIDRQRAARERLIAKVGDAPARPWVYLIVATGDIYEDMPQAQAAARGGADVIAVIRSTGQSLLDYVPEGATREGYAGTYATQENFRLMRAALDETSKELGRYVRLTNYASGLCMPEIATLAGLERLDMMLNDSMYGILFRDINPIRTFVDQRFSRQIHARAGIIINTGEDNYLTTADAVEAAHTVTVSQLLNEYFAKEAGLADWQLGLGHAFEINPDLPDSFRMELAHAMLARDLFPRAPLKWMPPTKHMTGDVFRGYLLDGFFNLVGGLTDQGILLVGMMTEAVVTPFLSDRDLALQNVRYALEAGRGLREDFRPPTDGFIQTRARRVLSEAVDLLVRIADDTLLEAIADGTFGLMKRPANAGKGLDGVVRKGPDYDNPTMTLLEEGSAR
;
A
#
# COMPACT_ATOMS: atom_id res chain seq x y z
N MET A 1 -26.82 -3.20 -0.13
CA MET A 1 -26.88 -2.32 1.06
C MET A 1 -27.21 -3.18 2.27
N THR A 2 -26.20 -3.79 2.87
CA THR A 2 -26.33 -4.50 4.15
C THR A 2 -26.30 -3.47 5.27
N ARG A 3 -27.37 -3.42 6.07
CA ARG A 3 -27.45 -2.59 7.28
C ARG A 3 -26.28 -2.96 8.18
N THR A 4 -25.42 -1.99 8.47
CA THR A 4 -24.46 -2.04 9.57
C THR A 4 -25.24 -2.45 10.83
N PRO A 5 -24.83 -3.49 11.57
CA PRO A 5 -25.46 -3.80 12.85
C PRO A 5 -25.31 -2.57 13.76
N ALA A 6 -26.34 -2.28 14.56
CA ALA A 6 -26.24 -1.30 15.64
C ALA A 6 -25.03 -1.64 16.53
N PRO A 7 -24.32 -0.65 17.10
CA PRO A 7 -23.14 -0.92 17.90
C PRO A 7 -23.56 -1.60 19.21
N GLY A 8 -23.55 -2.94 19.22
CA GLY A 8 -23.47 -3.72 20.46
C GLY A 8 -22.26 -3.24 21.25
N ALA A 9 -22.39 -3.21 22.58
CA ALA A 9 -21.42 -2.64 23.50
C ALA A 9 -19.99 -3.13 23.16
N ARG A 10 -19.15 -2.22 22.66
CA ARG A 10 -17.79 -2.54 22.21
C ARG A 10 -16.83 -2.58 23.39
N ALA A 11 -15.86 -3.51 23.36
CA ALA A 11 -14.64 -3.34 24.15
C ALA A 11 -13.96 -2.06 23.65
N HIS A 12 -13.97 -1.03 24.49
CA HIS A 12 -13.54 0.32 24.14
C HIS A 12 -12.73 0.88 25.31
N LEU A 13 -11.67 1.59 24.98
CA LEU A 13 -10.82 2.33 25.90
C LEU A 13 -11.45 3.69 26.22
N ASP A 14 -11.32 4.16 27.44
CA ASP A 14 -11.79 5.49 27.82
C ASP A 14 -10.70 6.52 27.51
N LEU A 15 -10.54 6.80 26.21
CA LEU A 15 -9.62 7.79 25.66
C LEU A 15 -10.28 9.17 25.65
N ASP A 16 -9.56 10.20 26.10
CA ASP A 16 -10.04 11.58 26.02
C ASP A 16 -10.24 12.01 24.54
N PRO A 17 -11.48 12.31 24.11
CA PRO A 17 -11.75 12.75 22.74
C PRO A 17 -11.00 14.03 22.35
N GLN A 18 -10.63 14.89 23.30
CA GLN A 18 -9.83 16.09 23.05
C GLN A 18 -8.40 15.73 22.62
N VAL A 19 -7.77 14.77 23.31
CA VAL A 19 -6.41 14.29 22.98
C VAL A 19 -6.40 13.63 21.60
N VAL A 20 -7.40 12.78 21.29
CA VAL A 20 -7.54 12.15 19.97
C VAL A 20 -7.69 13.20 18.86
N ARG A 21 -8.54 14.22 19.07
CA ARG A 21 -8.69 15.33 18.12
C ARG A 21 -7.39 16.12 17.97
N ARG A 22 -6.66 16.36 19.06
CA ARG A 22 -5.37 17.05 19.04
C ARG A 22 -4.34 16.27 18.23
N ALA A 23 -4.21 14.96 18.44
CA ALA A 23 -3.31 14.09 17.68
C ALA A 23 -3.57 14.18 16.16
N ARG A 24 -4.82 14.01 15.72
CA ARG A 24 -5.19 14.16 14.30
C ARG A 24 -4.98 15.57 13.75
N SER A 25 -5.16 16.60 14.58
CA SER A 25 -4.89 17.99 14.16
C SER A 25 -3.38 18.24 13.97
N LEU A 26 -2.55 17.66 14.82
CA LEU A 26 -1.10 17.78 14.70
C LEU A 26 -0.59 16.98 13.50
N ALA A 27 -1.08 15.77 13.27
CA ALA A 27 -0.75 14.99 12.05
C ALA A 27 -1.09 15.77 10.77
N ARG A 28 -2.25 16.45 10.74
CA ARG A 28 -2.61 17.39 9.67
C ARG A 28 -1.62 18.55 9.53
N ARG A 29 -1.22 19.18 10.64
CA ARG A 29 -0.23 20.28 10.63
C ARG A 29 1.12 19.82 10.11
N ALA A 30 1.60 18.66 10.56
CA ALA A 30 2.85 18.04 10.16
C ALA A 30 2.88 17.61 8.69
N GLY A 31 1.81 17.01 8.19
CA GLY A 31 1.75 16.50 6.81
C GLY A 31 1.48 17.58 5.75
N ARG A 32 0.78 18.67 6.08
CA ARG A 32 0.35 19.70 5.11
C ARG A 32 1.50 20.28 4.26
N PRO A 33 2.69 20.61 4.81
CA PRO A 33 3.83 21.05 4.00
C PRO A 33 4.27 20.03 2.96
N VAL A 34 4.31 18.73 3.29
CA VAL A 34 4.73 17.71 2.31
C VAL A 34 3.66 17.43 1.26
N VAL A 35 2.37 17.60 1.58
CA VAL A 35 1.30 17.58 0.57
C VAL A 35 1.51 18.71 -0.45
N ARG A 36 1.78 19.94 0.01
CA ARG A 36 2.06 21.08 -0.90
C ARG A 36 3.27 20.79 -1.77
N LEU A 37 4.34 20.28 -1.17
CA LEU A 37 5.54 19.85 -1.92
C LEU A 37 5.19 18.82 -3.00
N ALA A 38 4.41 17.80 -2.66
CA ALA A 38 3.98 16.76 -3.60
C ALA A 38 3.08 17.31 -4.73
N GLN A 39 2.27 18.33 -4.45
CA GLN A 39 1.45 19.02 -5.46
C GLN A 39 2.31 19.83 -6.45
N GLU A 40 3.39 20.44 -5.98
CA GLU A 40 4.30 21.27 -6.80
C GLU A 40 5.32 20.46 -7.64
N HIS A 41 5.43 19.16 -7.43
CA HIS A 41 6.41 18.30 -8.10
C HIS A 41 5.77 17.13 -8.84
N THR A 42 6.45 16.63 -9.85
CA THR A 42 6.21 15.34 -10.51
C THR A 42 7.46 14.46 -10.41
N THR A 43 7.36 13.21 -10.86
CA THR A 43 8.49 12.29 -10.94
C THR A 43 8.45 11.51 -12.24
N VAL A 44 9.59 10.97 -12.64
CA VAL A 44 9.67 10.03 -13.78
C VAL A 44 8.69 8.86 -13.65
N SER A 45 8.41 8.35 -12.44
CA SER A 45 7.44 7.25 -12.28
C SER A 45 6.00 7.69 -12.43
N VAL A 46 5.64 8.90 -11.97
CA VAL A 46 4.33 9.50 -12.25
C VAL A 46 4.11 9.64 -13.76
N GLU A 47 5.10 10.15 -14.48
CA GLU A 47 5.04 10.31 -15.93
C GLU A 47 4.93 8.95 -16.65
N ARG A 48 5.72 7.94 -16.24
CA ARG A 48 5.60 6.56 -16.75
C ARG A 48 4.21 5.96 -16.47
N ALA A 49 3.67 6.16 -15.27
CA ALA A 49 2.35 5.66 -14.89
C ALA A 49 1.23 6.27 -15.75
N THR A 50 1.34 7.56 -16.09
CA THR A 50 0.40 8.23 -17.00
C THR A 50 0.48 7.64 -18.43
N LEU A 51 1.66 7.30 -18.94
CA LEU A 51 1.80 6.63 -20.23
C LEU A 51 1.27 5.18 -20.21
N ARG A 52 1.42 4.45 -19.10
CA ARG A 52 0.78 3.14 -18.89
C ARG A 52 -0.75 3.24 -18.97
N LEU A 53 -1.34 4.28 -18.36
CA LEU A 53 -2.78 4.55 -18.49
C LEU A 53 -3.19 4.94 -19.92
N ALA A 54 -2.32 5.58 -20.67
CA ALA A 54 -2.53 5.87 -22.09
C ALA A 54 -2.41 4.63 -22.99
N GLY A 55 -1.99 3.48 -22.44
CA GLY A 55 -1.96 2.19 -23.12
C GLY A 55 -0.57 1.73 -23.57
N LEU A 56 0.51 2.44 -23.21
CA LEU A 56 1.87 1.99 -23.53
C LEU A 56 2.29 0.84 -22.60
N ALA A 57 2.68 -0.29 -23.21
CA ALA A 57 3.09 -1.51 -22.53
C ALA A 57 4.18 -2.23 -23.31
N GLY A 58 4.75 -3.27 -22.71
CA GLY A 58 5.82 -4.08 -23.29
C GLY A 58 7.21 -3.50 -23.06
N ALA A 59 8.21 -4.25 -23.49
CA ALA A 59 9.62 -3.94 -23.33
C ALA A 59 10.41 -4.23 -24.61
N ASP A 60 11.64 -3.74 -24.66
CA ASP A 60 12.59 -4.07 -25.70
C ASP A 60 13.25 -5.46 -25.49
N HIS A 61 14.22 -5.78 -26.34
CA HIS A 61 14.96 -7.03 -26.29
C HIS A 61 15.85 -7.19 -25.04
N GLU A 62 16.23 -6.09 -24.39
CA GLU A 62 16.96 -6.08 -23.12
C GLU A 62 16.02 -6.06 -21.90
N ARG A 63 14.70 -6.17 -22.14
CA ARG A 63 13.63 -6.13 -21.14
C ARG A 63 13.46 -4.78 -20.45
N VAL A 64 13.93 -3.69 -21.07
CA VAL A 64 13.65 -2.33 -20.63
C VAL A 64 12.26 -1.93 -21.10
N PRO A 65 11.33 -1.53 -20.21
CA PRO A 65 9.97 -1.18 -20.61
C PRO A 65 9.92 0.02 -21.56
N TRP A 66 9.01 -0.01 -22.54
CA TRP A 66 8.88 1.08 -23.53
C TRP A 66 8.49 2.42 -22.89
N VAL A 67 7.79 2.40 -21.76
CA VAL A 67 7.50 3.61 -20.99
C VAL A 67 8.76 4.29 -20.44
N ASN A 68 9.80 3.52 -20.07
CA ASN A 68 11.06 4.06 -19.61
C ASN A 68 11.79 4.77 -20.75
N HIS A 69 11.89 4.12 -21.92
CA HIS A 69 12.48 4.70 -23.12
C HIS A 69 11.78 6.00 -23.53
N LEU A 70 10.44 6.00 -23.56
CA LEU A 70 9.70 7.17 -24.01
C LEU A 70 9.82 8.36 -23.05
N VAL A 71 9.77 8.12 -21.73
CA VAL A 71 9.98 9.18 -20.73
C VAL A 71 11.41 9.73 -20.82
N ALA A 72 12.42 8.87 -20.97
CA ALA A 72 13.80 9.31 -21.14
C ALA A 72 13.96 10.17 -22.40
N GLY A 73 13.45 9.72 -23.54
CA GLY A 73 13.53 10.47 -24.80
C GLY A 73 12.88 11.85 -24.74
N VAL A 74 11.76 12.00 -24.02
CA VAL A 74 11.13 13.32 -23.80
C VAL A 74 11.96 14.16 -22.84
N ARG A 75 12.37 13.59 -21.70
CA ARG A 75 13.16 14.27 -20.68
C ARG A 75 14.45 14.85 -21.27
N ASP A 76 15.16 14.07 -22.08
CA ASP A 76 16.46 14.45 -22.62
C ASP A 76 16.37 15.54 -23.70
N GLN A 77 15.22 15.68 -24.36
CA GLN A 77 15.02 16.67 -25.43
C GLN A 77 14.34 17.95 -24.95
N VAL A 78 13.35 17.84 -24.07
CA VAL A 78 12.47 18.98 -23.71
C VAL A 78 12.16 19.10 -22.21
N GLY A 79 12.74 18.25 -21.37
CA GLY A 79 12.46 18.22 -19.94
C GLY A 79 11.10 17.60 -19.59
N LEU A 80 10.73 17.64 -18.30
CA LEU A 80 9.47 17.10 -17.77
C LEU A 80 8.66 18.14 -16.99
N GLU A 81 9.10 19.39 -16.96
CA GLU A 81 8.45 20.52 -16.28
C GLU A 81 7.05 20.77 -16.82
N GLY A 82 6.80 20.46 -18.10
CA GLY A 82 5.49 20.51 -18.75
C GLY A 82 4.67 19.21 -18.71
N GLY A 83 5.22 18.13 -18.18
CA GLY A 83 4.64 16.78 -18.22
C GLY A 83 4.94 16.02 -19.52
N VAL A 84 4.96 14.69 -19.46
CA VAL A 84 5.38 13.85 -20.60
C VAL A 84 4.33 13.76 -21.71
N THR A 85 3.05 13.86 -21.35
CA THR A 85 1.97 13.51 -22.27
C THR A 85 1.82 14.50 -23.42
N THR A 86 2.06 15.78 -23.17
CA THR A 86 1.88 16.82 -24.18
C THR A 86 2.90 16.69 -25.33
N PRO A 87 4.22 16.60 -25.09
CA PRO A 87 5.20 16.34 -26.16
C PRO A 87 4.96 15.02 -26.91
N VAL A 88 4.60 13.95 -26.18
CA VAL A 88 4.31 12.64 -26.78
C VAL A 88 3.16 12.71 -27.77
N HIS A 89 2.04 13.32 -27.38
CA HIS A 89 0.85 13.38 -28.24
C HIS A 89 0.95 14.45 -29.33
N ASP A 90 1.81 15.46 -29.18
CA ASP A 90 2.21 16.34 -30.30
C ASP A 90 2.96 15.54 -31.38
N ALA A 91 3.95 14.73 -30.99
CA ALA A 91 4.69 13.90 -31.93
C ALA A 91 3.76 12.95 -32.71
N LEU A 92 2.79 12.31 -32.03
CA LEU A 92 1.76 11.52 -32.69
C LEU A 92 0.88 12.36 -33.64
N ALA A 93 0.45 13.55 -33.22
CA ALA A 93 -0.37 14.44 -34.04
C ALA A 93 0.35 14.92 -35.31
N ARG A 94 1.68 15.07 -35.25
CA ARG A 94 2.54 15.41 -36.38
C ARG A 94 2.86 14.20 -37.29
N GLY A 95 2.42 12.99 -36.93
CA GLY A 95 2.61 11.78 -37.72
C GLY A 95 3.98 11.12 -37.56
N GLU A 96 4.73 11.41 -36.50
CA GLU A 96 6.03 10.76 -36.22
C GLU A 96 5.88 9.24 -36.05
N ALA A 97 4.73 8.78 -35.55
CA ALA A 97 4.37 7.37 -35.45
C ALA A 97 2.84 7.18 -35.44
N PRO A 98 2.34 5.98 -35.82
CA PRO A 98 0.91 5.69 -35.81
C PRO A 98 0.33 5.47 -34.39
N ASP A 99 1.15 5.06 -33.43
CA ASP A 99 0.74 4.74 -32.06
C ASP A 99 1.90 4.93 -31.05
N LEU A 100 1.58 4.84 -29.75
CA LEU A 100 2.54 5.03 -28.66
C LEU A 100 3.67 4.01 -28.66
N LEU A 101 3.40 2.75 -29.02
CA LEU A 101 4.41 1.69 -29.02
C LEU A 101 5.46 1.96 -30.11
N THR A 102 4.99 2.22 -31.32
CA THR A 102 5.85 2.56 -32.46
C THR A 102 6.61 3.86 -32.19
N LEU A 103 5.98 4.84 -31.55
CA LEU A 103 6.67 6.07 -31.12
C LEU A 103 7.80 5.77 -30.13
N ALA A 104 7.54 4.95 -29.11
CA ALA A 104 8.54 4.58 -28.12
C ALA A 104 9.73 3.82 -28.76
N GLN A 105 9.45 2.90 -29.69
CA GLN A 105 10.47 2.19 -30.46
C GLN A 105 11.33 3.15 -31.31
N LYS A 106 10.69 4.07 -32.04
CA LYS A 106 11.40 5.08 -32.83
C LYS A 106 12.19 6.05 -31.96
N ALA A 107 11.64 6.46 -30.81
CA ALA A 107 12.32 7.34 -29.86
C ALA A 107 13.56 6.67 -29.27
N ALA A 108 13.49 5.38 -28.91
CA ALA A 108 14.64 4.60 -28.46
C ALA A 108 15.74 4.49 -29.53
N ALA A 109 15.37 4.50 -30.82
CA ALA A 109 16.29 4.54 -31.95
C ALA A 109 16.80 5.96 -32.30
N GLY A 110 16.41 7.00 -31.53
CA GLY A 110 16.78 8.39 -31.80
C GLY A 110 16.08 9.02 -33.01
N ALA A 111 15.02 8.40 -33.52
CA ALA A 111 14.33 8.80 -34.75
C ALA A 111 13.11 9.71 -34.53
N VAL A 112 12.90 10.21 -33.31
CA VAL A 112 11.77 11.09 -32.95
C VAL A 112 12.30 12.39 -32.35
N THR A 113 11.80 13.51 -32.88
CA THR A 113 12.01 14.83 -32.27
C THR A 113 10.81 15.21 -31.42
N PHE A 114 11.01 15.41 -30.13
CA PHE A 114 10.03 15.99 -29.22
C PHE A 114 10.19 17.51 -29.17
N ARG A 115 9.08 18.22 -28.98
CA ARG A 115 9.05 19.67 -28.78
C ARG A 115 8.02 20.01 -27.70
N VAL A 116 8.11 21.21 -27.15
CA VAL A 116 7.02 21.79 -26.35
C VAL A 116 6.09 22.54 -27.30
N PRO A 117 4.89 22.00 -27.61
CA PRO A 117 3.96 22.67 -28.52
C PRO A 117 3.31 23.90 -27.88
N GLU A 118 2.89 24.85 -28.71
CA GLU A 118 2.21 26.08 -28.30
C GLU A 118 0.83 26.23 -28.98
N GLY A 119 0.01 27.12 -28.44
CA GLY A 119 -1.28 27.52 -29.05
C GLY A 119 -2.20 26.35 -29.43
N LYS A 120 -2.55 26.27 -30.73
CA LYS A 120 -3.48 25.26 -31.25
C LYS A 120 -2.91 23.84 -31.17
N ASP A 121 -1.61 23.68 -31.39
CA ASP A 121 -0.93 22.38 -31.36
C ASP A 121 -0.92 21.83 -29.94
N ARG A 122 -0.61 22.69 -28.96
CA ARG A 122 -0.70 22.35 -27.52
C ARG A 122 -2.08 21.84 -27.16
N THR A 123 -3.11 22.61 -27.53
CA THR A 123 -4.51 22.26 -27.25
C THR A 123 -4.90 20.93 -27.92
N ALA A 124 -4.43 20.68 -29.15
CA ALA A 124 -4.69 19.42 -29.84
C ALA A 124 -4.00 18.23 -29.15
N ALA A 125 -2.72 18.37 -28.81
CA ALA A 125 -1.94 17.36 -28.11
C ALA A 125 -2.55 17.01 -26.73
N GLN A 126 -2.91 18.01 -25.93
CA GLN A 126 -3.55 17.82 -24.61
C GLN A 126 -4.90 17.11 -24.72
N ARG A 127 -5.72 17.43 -25.73
CA ARG A 127 -6.98 16.70 -25.99
C ARG A 127 -6.75 15.24 -26.36
N LEU A 128 -5.75 14.96 -27.20
CA LEU A 128 -5.38 13.58 -27.56
C LEU A 128 -4.86 12.81 -26.34
N ALA A 129 -3.99 13.42 -25.55
CA ALA A 129 -3.48 12.86 -24.30
C ALA A 129 -4.60 12.53 -23.32
N ARG A 130 -5.51 13.49 -23.08
CA ARG A 130 -6.67 13.30 -22.20
C ARG A 130 -7.56 12.17 -22.71
N ARG A 131 -7.80 12.06 -24.03
CA ARG A 131 -8.58 10.97 -24.61
C ARG A 131 -7.90 9.61 -24.39
N ALA A 132 -6.59 9.51 -24.59
CA ALA A 132 -5.86 8.25 -24.40
C ALA A 132 -5.91 7.79 -22.93
N VAL A 133 -5.57 8.68 -21.99
CA VAL A 133 -5.60 8.37 -20.55
C VAL A 133 -7.01 8.06 -20.04
N THR A 134 -8.04 8.73 -20.55
CA THR A 134 -9.45 8.45 -20.18
C THR A 134 -9.83 6.99 -20.44
N GLN A 135 -9.24 6.34 -21.44
CA GLN A 135 -9.49 4.91 -21.71
C GLN A 135 -8.96 4.02 -20.58
N GLY A 136 -7.73 4.25 -20.12
CA GLY A 136 -7.15 3.57 -18.97
C GLY A 136 -7.95 3.81 -17.69
N MET A 137 -8.36 5.05 -17.43
CA MET A 137 -9.20 5.39 -16.28
C MET A 137 -10.56 4.69 -16.33
N THR A 138 -11.20 4.65 -17.51
CA THR A 138 -12.45 3.92 -17.71
C THR A 138 -12.27 2.41 -17.47
N ARG A 139 -11.11 1.85 -17.82
CA ARG A 139 -10.80 0.45 -17.53
C ARG A 139 -10.69 0.21 -16.02
N ILE A 140 -10.04 1.10 -15.27
CA ILE A 140 -10.00 1.03 -13.79
C ILE A 140 -11.42 1.06 -13.21
N ASP A 141 -12.27 1.99 -13.66
CA ASP A 141 -13.66 2.09 -13.17
C ASP A 141 -14.45 0.81 -13.47
N ARG A 142 -14.28 0.23 -14.66
CA ARG A 142 -14.89 -1.05 -15.03
C ARG A 142 -14.38 -2.20 -14.18
N GLN A 143 -13.09 -2.23 -13.82
CA GLN A 143 -12.53 -3.25 -12.95
C GLN A 143 -13.09 -3.17 -11.53
N ARG A 144 -13.22 -1.97 -10.98
CA ARG A 144 -13.91 -1.74 -9.71
C ARG A 144 -15.35 -2.27 -9.74
N ALA A 145 -16.12 -1.87 -10.76
CA ALA A 145 -17.49 -2.35 -10.92
C ALA A 145 -17.57 -3.88 -11.16
N ALA A 146 -16.56 -4.48 -11.79
CA ALA A 146 -16.47 -5.93 -11.94
C ALA A 146 -16.22 -6.65 -10.61
N ARG A 147 -15.36 -6.10 -9.74
CA ARG A 147 -15.18 -6.62 -8.37
C ARG A 147 -16.47 -6.58 -7.58
N GLU A 148 -17.15 -5.44 -7.56
CA GLU A 148 -18.41 -5.26 -6.82
C GLU A 148 -19.50 -6.25 -7.31
N ARG A 149 -19.63 -6.42 -8.64
CA ARG A 149 -20.54 -7.41 -9.22
C ARG A 149 -20.13 -8.85 -8.87
N LEU A 150 -18.84 -9.17 -8.86
CA LEU A 150 -18.39 -10.52 -8.53
C LEU A 150 -18.68 -10.84 -7.06
N ILE A 151 -18.32 -9.94 -6.13
CA ILE A 151 -18.64 -10.07 -4.70
C ILE A 151 -20.15 -10.25 -4.50
N ALA A 152 -20.98 -9.43 -5.15
CA ALA A 152 -22.43 -9.55 -5.05
C ALA A 152 -22.98 -10.88 -5.59
N LYS A 153 -22.33 -11.46 -6.60
CA LYS A 153 -22.74 -12.72 -7.24
C LYS A 153 -22.25 -13.96 -6.49
N VAL A 154 -20.97 -13.99 -6.12
CA VAL A 154 -20.34 -15.18 -5.52
C VAL A 154 -20.49 -15.20 -4.01
N GLY A 155 -20.55 -14.05 -3.36
CA GLY A 155 -20.49 -13.90 -1.90
C GLY A 155 -19.20 -13.22 -1.44
N ASP A 156 -19.20 -12.75 -0.20
CA ASP A 156 -18.01 -12.24 0.49
C ASP A 156 -17.61 -13.21 1.60
N ALA A 157 -16.42 -13.00 2.20
CA ALA A 157 -15.99 -13.74 3.37
C ALA A 157 -17.07 -13.71 4.47
N PRO A 158 -17.34 -14.85 5.14
CA PRO A 158 -18.48 -14.98 6.05
C PRO A 158 -18.32 -14.18 7.35
N ALA A 159 -17.09 -13.85 7.73
CA ALA A 159 -16.77 -13.12 8.94
C ALA A 159 -15.51 -12.26 8.77
N ARG A 160 -15.26 -11.40 9.76
CA ARG A 160 -13.99 -10.71 9.96
C ARG A 160 -13.33 -11.18 11.26
N PRO A 161 -12.00 -11.03 11.41
CA PRO A 161 -11.04 -10.48 10.44
C PRO A 161 -10.94 -11.31 9.15
N TRP A 162 -10.62 -10.68 8.03
CA TRP A 162 -10.24 -11.42 6.83
C TRP A 162 -8.91 -12.12 7.06
N VAL A 163 -8.85 -13.42 6.78
CA VAL A 163 -7.64 -14.23 6.93
C VAL A 163 -6.70 -13.98 5.76
N TYR A 164 -5.56 -13.37 6.03
CA TYR A 164 -4.57 -12.96 5.03
C TYR A 164 -3.36 -13.90 5.04
N LEU A 165 -3.04 -14.49 3.89
CA LEU A 165 -1.97 -15.46 3.75
C LEU A 165 -1.06 -15.13 2.55
N ILE A 166 0.23 -15.41 2.70
CA ILE A 166 1.29 -15.01 1.78
C ILE A 166 1.78 -16.20 0.94
N VAL A 167 1.93 -16.06 -0.39
CA VAL A 167 2.65 -17.00 -1.28
C VAL A 167 3.85 -16.30 -1.93
N ALA A 168 4.94 -17.03 -2.22
CA ALA A 168 6.24 -16.42 -2.54
C ALA A 168 7.28 -17.38 -3.14
N THR A 169 6.97 -18.13 -4.20
CA THR A 169 7.95 -19.09 -4.76
C THR A 169 9.02 -18.44 -5.63
N GLY A 170 8.72 -17.32 -6.29
CA GLY A 170 9.54 -16.76 -7.36
C GLY A 170 9.01 -17.10 -8.77
N ASP A 171 8.17 -18.13 -8.90
CA ASP A 171 7.48 -18.51 -10.14
C ASP A 171 5.97 -18.31 -9.98
N ILE A 172 5.40 -17.43 -10.80
CA ILE A 172 3.95 -17.15 -10.77
C ILE A 172 3.10 -18.40 -11.00
N TYR A 173 3.58 -19.37 -11.77
CA TYR A 173 2.85 -20.60 -12.06
C TYR A 173 2.93 -21.64 -10.95
N GLU A 174 3.88 -21.50 -10.02
CA GLU A 174 3.92 -22.25 -8.78
C GLU A 174 3.14 -21.54 -7.66
N ASP A 175 3.16 -20.20 -7.66
CA ASP A 175 2.37 -19.41 -6.70
C ASP A 175 0.87 -19.60 -6.89
N MET A 176 0.38 -19.69 -8.13
CA MET A 176 -1.07 -19.85 -8.42
C MET A 176 -1.69 -21.07 -7.71
N PRO A 177 -1.21 -22.31 -7.89
CA PRO A 177 -1.79 -23.46 -7.21
C PRO A 177 -1.65 -23.37 -5.69
N GLN A 178 -0.58 -22.78 -5.15
CA GLN A 178 -0.44 -22.55 -3.70
C GLN A 178 -1.45 -21.52 -3.18
N ALA A 179 -1.69 -20.44 -3.93
CA ALA A 179 -2.69 -19.42 -3.62
C ALA A 179 -4.10 -20.03 -3.59
N GLN A 180 -4.43 -20.85 -4.59
CA GLN A 180 -5.71 -21.55 -4.65
C GLN A 180 -5.85 -22.57 -3.50
N ALA A 181 -4.78 -23.30 -3.16
CA ALA A 181 -4.77 -24.22 -2.02
C ALA A 181 -4.98 -23.48 -0.69
N ALA A 182 -4.29 -22.36 -0.48
CA ALA A 182 -4.47 -21.52 0.71
C ALA A 182 -5.89 -20.93 0.80
N ALA A 183 -6.47 -20.51 -0.34
CA ALA A 183 -7.86 -20.08 -0.40
C ALA A 183 -8.81 -21.21 -0.01
N ARG A 184 -8.65 -22.43 -0.53
CA ARG A 184 -9.44 -23.60 -0.10
C ARG A 184 -9.26 -23.92 1.38
N GLY A 185 -8.06 -23.70 1.92
CA GLY A 185 -7.74 -23.84 3.34
C GLY A 185 -8.41 -22.80 4.26
N GLY A 186 -9.00 -21.74 3.70
CA GLY A 186 -9.74 -20.73 4.46
C GLY A 186 -9.18 -19.31 4.39
N ALA A 187 -8.11 -19.05 3.61
CA ALA A 187 -7.64 -17.69 3.41
C ALA A 187 -8.68 -16.86 2.61
N ASP A 188 -8.92 -15.62 3.05
CA ASP A 188 -9.79 -14.62 2.39
C ASP A 188 -8.99 -13.64 1.53
N VAL A 189 -7.71 -13.45 1.87
CA VAL A 189 -6.79 -12.57 1.17
C VAL A 189 -5.52 -13.36 0.87
N ILE A 190 -5.09 -13.33 -0.38
CA ILE A 190 -3.81 -13.86 -0.82
C ILE A 190 -2.90 -12.71 -1.19
N ALA A 191 -1.68 -12.74 -0.67
CA ALA A 191 -0.63 -11.82 -1.05
C ALA A 191 0.52 -12.56 -1.72
N VAL A 192 0.97 -12.04 -2.85
CA VAL A 192 2.19 -12.54 -3.50
C VAL A 192 3.35 -11.67 -3.06
N ILE A 193 4.34 -12.23 -2.36
CA ILE A 193 5.56 -11.48 -2.01
C ILE A 193 6.28 -11.11 -3.29
N ARG A 194 6.56 -9.81 -3.41
CA ARG A 194 7.39 -9.32 -4.49
C ARG A 194 8.85 -9.78 -4.32
N SER A 195 9.55 -9.98 -5.42
CA SER A 195 10.98 -10.30 -5.37
C SER A 195 11.78 -9.29 -4.53
N THR A 196 12.73 -9.80 -3.75
CA THR A 196 13.51 -8.98 -2.81
C THR A 196 14.22 -7.85 -3.55
N GLY A 197 14.14 -6.64 -3.00
CA GLY A 197 14.80 -5.47 -3.57
C GLY A 197 14.07 -4.83 -4.77
N GLN A 198 12.97 -5.40 -5.26
CA GLN A 198 12.24 -4.84 -6.41
C GLN A 198 11.80 -3.38 -6.21
N SER A 199 11.59 -2.91 -4.98
CA SER A 199 11.32 -1.50 -4.70
C SER A 199 12.41 -0.53 -5.14
N LEU A 200 13.63 -1.02 -5.35
CA LEU A 200 14.80 -0.26 -5.76
C LEU A 200 15.00 -0.27 -7.29
N LEU A 201 14.21 -1.05 -8.04
CA LEU A 201 14.21 -0.97 -9.49
C LEU A 201 13.41 0.28 -9.90
N ASP A 202 13.99 1.13 -10.77
CA ASP A 202 13.29 2.27 -11.37
C ASP A 202 12.60 1.90 -12.70
N TYR A 203 12.15 0.65 -12.80
CA TYR A 203 11.28 0.15 -13.85
C TYR A 203 10.45 -1.02 -13.32
N VAL A 204 9.31 -1.29 -13.97
CA VAL A 204 8.50 -2.49 -13.69
C VAL A 204 8.78 -3.52 -14.77
N PRO A 205 9.28 -4.73 -14.44
CA PRO A 205 9.46 -5.80 -15.42
C PRO A 205 8.15 -6.16 -16.14
N GLU A 206 8.25 -6.55 -17.41
CA GLU A 206 7.11 -6.94 -18.25
C GLU A 206 7.02 -8.46 -18.39
N GLY A 207 5.80 -8.98 -18.57
CA GLY A 207 5.55 -10.41 -18.77
C GLY A 207 5.51 -11.24 -17.49
N ALA A 208 5.26 -12.54 -17.67
CA ALA A 208 5.20 -13.51 -16.58
C ALA A 208 6.59 -13.86 -16.06
N THR A 209 6.75 -14.08 -14.76
CA THR A 209 8.05 -14.45 -14.17
C THR A 209 8.07 -15.89 -13.67
N ARG A 210 9.12 -16.60 -14.06
CA ARG A 210 9.41 -18.00 -13.65
C ARG A 210 10.49 -18.10 -12.58
N GLU A 211 11.17 -16.99 -12.30
CA GLU A 211 12.27 -16.92 -11.35
C GLU A 211 12.20 -15.58 -10.63
N GLY A 212 12.48 -15.61 -9.33
CA GLY A 212 12.50 -14.43 -8.47
C GLY A 212 13.11 -14.79 -7.13
N TYR A 213 14.01 -13.94 -6.63
CA TYR A 213 14.69 -14.22 -5.36
C TYR A 213 13.76 -13.92 -4.17
N ALA A 214 13.46 -14.96 -3.38
CA ALA A 214 12.60 -14.94 -2.20
C ALA A 214 11.19 -14.36 -2.43
N GLY A 215 10.72 -14.36 -3.69
CA GLY A 215 9.43 -13.81 -4.06
C GLY A 215 9.33 -13.56 -5.57
N THR A 216 8.10 -13.55 -6.06
CA THR A 216 7.75 -13.41 -7.48
C THR A 216 7.65 -11.94 -7.86
N TYR A 217 8.18 -11.53 -9.01
CA TYR A 217 8.15 -10.12 -9.38
C TYR A 217 6.72 -9.57 -9.48
N ALA A 218 6.53 -8.34 -9.03
CA ALA A 218 5.32 -7.57 -9.32
C ALA A 218 5.37 -7.11 -10.79
N THR A 219 4.58 -7.75 -11.66
CA THR A 219 4.40 -7.38 -13.07
C THR A 219 2.91 -7.35 -13.40
N GLN A 220 2.52 -6.62 -14.45
CA GLN A 220 1.12 -6.59 -14.89
C GLN A 220 0.60 -7.99 -15.26
N GLU A 221 1.42 -8.79 -15.94
CA GLU A 221 1.02 -10.13 -16.36
C GLU A 221 0.86 -11.07 -15.16
N ASN A 222 1.75 -11.00 -14.17
CA ASN A 222 1.61 -11.79 -12.94
C ASN A 222 0.33 -11.42 -12.18
N PHE A 223 -0.03 -10.13 -12.14
CA PHE A 223 -1.30 -9.67 -11.56
C PHE A 223 -2.50 -10.28 -12.29
N ARG A 224 -2.49 -10.26 -13.62
CA ARG A 224 -3.55 -10.83 -14.46
C ARG A 224 -3.71 -12.33 -14.24
N LEU A 225 -2.59 -13.07 -14.24
CA LEU A 225 -2.57 -14.52 -14.04
C LEU A 225 -3.12 -14.91 -12.65
N MET A 226 -2.59 -14.30 -11.59
CA MET A 226 -3.04 -14.60 -10.22
C MET A 226 -4.50 -14.20 -9.99
N ARG A 227 -4.95 -13.04 -10.50
CA ARG A 227 -6.34 -12.61 -10.38
C ARG A 227 -7.29 -13.59 -11.08
N ALA A 228 -6.91 -14.13 -12.23
CA ALA A 228 -7.69 -15.14 -12.94
C ALA A 228 -7.80 -16.44 -12.15
N ALA A 229 -6.68 -16.94 -11.59
CA ALA A 229 -6.67 -18.14 -10.75
C ALA A 229 -7.55 -17.99 -9.50
N LEU A 230 -7.49 -16.83 -8.84
CA LEU A 230 -8.31 -16.55 -7.67
C LEU A 230 -9.79 -16.31 -8.00
N ASP A 231 -10.12 -15.80 -9.19
CA ASP A 231 -11.51 -15.66 -9.64
C ASP A 231 -12.16 -17.03 -9.91
N GLU A 232 -11.40 -18.00 -10.40
CA GLU A 232 -11.84 -19.39 -10.51
C GLU A 232 -12.15 -19.97 -9.14
N THR A 233 -11.19 -19.89 -8.22
CA THR A 233 -11.36 -20.39 -6.85
C THR A 233 -12.44 -19.63 -6.07
N SER A 234 -12.66 -18.34 -6.35
CA SER A 234 -13.76 -17.58 -5.73
C SER A 234 -15.13 -18.12 -6.12
N LYS A 235 -15.29 -18.58 -7.37
CA LYS A 235 -16.53 -19.21 -7.84
C LYS A 235 -16.71 -20.60 -7.23
N GLU A 236 -15.62 -21.37 -7.17
CA GLU A 236 -15.58 -22.68 -6.52
C GLU A 236 -16.04 -22.60 -5.05
N LEU A 237 -15.49 -21.63 -4.30
CA LEU A 237 -15.72 -21.51 -2.86
C LEU A 237 -17.00 -20.74 -2.48
N GLY A 238 -17.67 -20.07 -3.42
CA GLY A 238 -18.82 -19.21 -3.10
C GLY A 238 -18.45 -18.03 -2.20
N ARG A 239 -17.23 -17.51 -2.32
CA ARG A 239 -16.76 -16.30 -1.64
C ARG A 239 -15.62 -15.65 -2.41
N TYR A 240 -15.57 -14.33 -2.43
CA TYR A 240 -14.55 -13.58 -3.15
C TYR A 240 -13.20 -13.58 -2.44
N VAL A 241 -12.18 -14.17 -3.07
CA VAL A 241 -10.79 -14.15 -2.58
C VAL A 241 -10.08 -12.90 -3.10
N ARG A 242 -9.55 -12.12 -2.17
CA ARG A 242 -8.87 -10.84 -2.45
C ARG A 242 -7.40 -11.07 -2.79
N LEU A 243 -6.90 -10.33 -3.77
CA LEU A 243 -5.50 -10.33 -4.18
C LEU A 243 -4.77 -9.09 -3.66
N THR A 244 -3.58 -9.31 -3.09
CA THR A 244 -2.70 -8.27 -2.56
C THR A 244 -1.31 -8.32 -3.19
N ASN A 245 -0.72 -7.14 -3.41
CA ASN A 245 0.69 -7.00 -3.75
C ASN A 245 1.29 -5.71 -3.16
N TYR A 246 2.48 -5.31 -3.59
CA TYR A 246 3.30 -4.25 -2.99
C TYR A 246 3.49 -3.10 -3.98
N ALA A 247 3.06 -1.89 -3.64
CA ALA A 247 3.29 -0.70 -4.47
C ALA A 247 4.59 0.02 -4.08
N SER A 248 4.92 0.08 -2.79
CA SER A 248 5.95 0.99 -2.26
C SER A 248 7.34 0.79 -2.89
N GLY A 249 7.95 1.84 -3.45
CA GLY A 249 9.25 1.79 -4.13
C GLY A 249 9.38 2.91 -5.18
N LEU A 250 10.43 2.87 -6.00
CA LEU A 250 10.63 3.87 -7.07
C LEU A 250 9.53 3.84 -8.14
N CYS A 251 8.89 2.69 -8.36
CA CYS A 251 7.80 2.53 -9.34
C CYS A 251 6.39 2.55 -8.72
N MET A 252 6.21 3.19 -7.56
CA MET A 252 4.94 3.14 -6.82
C MET A 252 3.72 3.63 -7.64
N PRO A 253 3.79 4.75 -8.40
CA PRO A 253 2.74 5.16 -9.35
C PRO A 253 2.42 4.11 -10.40
N GLU A 254 3.44 3.51 -11.02
CA GLU A 254 3.26 2.54 -12.10
C GLU A 254 2.59 1.26 -11.58
N ILE A 255 3.10 0.70 -10.49
CA ILE A 255 2.53 -0.52 -9.90
C ILE A 255 1.09 -0.27 -9.44
N ALA A 256 0.78 0.91 -8.90
CA ALA A 256 -0.59 1.25 -8.52
C ALA A 256 -1.54 1.33 -9.73
N THR A 257 -1.09 1.93 -10.83
CA THR A 257 -1.80 1.94 -12.11
C THR A 257 -2.06 0.52 -12.62
N LEU A 258 -1.02 -0.33 -12.67
CA LEU A 258 -1.13 -1.71 -13.13
C LEU A 258 -2.08 -2.53 -12.24
N ALA A 259 -1.99 -2.36 -10.92
CA ALA A 259 -2.89 -2.98 -9.96
C ALA A 259 -4.36 -2.57 -10.17
N GLY A 260 -4.63 -1.31 -10.50
CA GLY A 260 -5.96 -0.83 -10.85
C GLY A 260 -6.48 -1.43 -12.17
N LEU A 261 -5.62 -1.55 -13.18
CA LEU A 261 -5.97 -2.12 -14.49
C LEU A 261 -6.25 -3.63 -14.44
N GLU A 262 -5.61 -4.34 -13.52
CA GLU A 262 -5.73 -5.79 -13.32
C GLU A 262 -6.59 -6.20 -12.11
N ARG A 263 -7.30 -5.24 -11.49
CA ARG A 263 -8.25 -5.50 -10.39
C ARG A 263 -7.62 -6.21 -9.20
N LEU A 264 -6.53 -5.68 -8.69
CA LEU A 264 -6.08 -6.02 -7.33
C LEU A 264 -7.03 -5.41 -6.30
N ASP A 265 -7.01 -5.97 -5.09
CA ASP A 265 -7.96 -5.64 -4.03
C ASP A 265 -7.31 -4.89 -2.88
N MET A 266 -6.07 -5.26 -2.56
CA MET A 266 -5.25 -4.55 -1.59
C MET A 266 -3.84 -4.32 -2.11
N MET A 267 -3.19 -3.26 -1.63
CA MET A 267 -1.81 -2.93 -2.00
C MET A 267 -1.04 -2.37 -0.81
N LEU A 268 0.18 -2.87 -0.56
CA LEU A 268 1.07 -2.25 0.42
C LEU A 268 1.54 -0.89 -0.12
N ASN A 269 1.03 0.19 0.46
CA ASN A 269 1.25 1.57 0.06
C ASN A 269 1.40 2.44 1.31
N ASP A 270 2.64 2.50 1.80
CA ASP A 270 3.03 3.28 2.96
C ASP A 270 3.74 4.57 2.51
N SER A 271 3.46 5.69 3.18
CA SER A 271 4.01 7.00 2.79
C SER A 271 5.49 7.16 3.10
N MET A 272 6.04 6.35 4.00
CA MET A 272 7.38 6.56 4.58
C MET A 272 8.26 5.30 4.49
N TYR A 273 7.71 4.13 4.14
CA TYR A 273 8.48 2.89 3.95
C TYR A 273 9.71 3.07 3.05
N GLY A 274 9.51 3.67 1.87
CA GLY A 274 10.58 3.88 0.90
C GLY A 274 11.71 4.75 1.44
N ILE A 275 11.34 5.75 2.24
CA ILE A 275 12.27 6.69 2.86
C ILE A 275 13.10 5.97 3.93
N LEU A 276 12.42 5.42 4.93
CA LEU A 276 13.07 4.91 6.13
C LEU A 276 13.85 3.62 5.85
N PHE A 277 13.23 2.65 5.18
CA PHE A 277 13.76 1.29 5.08
C PHE A 277 14.43 0.96 3.74
N ARG A 278 14.29 1.83 2.73
CA ARG A 278 14.90 1.64 1.40
C ARG A 278 15.82 2.78 0.96
N ASP A 279 15.93 3.84 1.74
CA ASP A 279 16.77 4.99 1.43
C ASP A 279 16.44 5.57 0.04
N ILE A 280 15.14 5.62 -0.27
CA ILE A 280 14.60 6.36 -1.41
C ILE A 280 14.40 7.80 -0.96
N ASN A 281 14.69 8.74 -1.84
CA ASN A 281 14.59 10.17 -1.52
C ASN A 281 13.20 10.54 -0.95
N PRO A 282 13.13 11.36 0.12
CA PRO A 282 11.86 11.79 0.72
C PRO A 282 10.91 12.49 -0.24
N ILE A 283 11.41 13.43 -1.05
CA ILE A 283 10.58 14.19 -2.00
C ILE A 283 10.02 13.25 -3.07
N ARG A 284 10.87 12.42 -3.66
CA ARG A 284 10.48 11.36 -4.61
C ARG A 284 9.35 10.50 -4.04
N THR A 285 9.53 9.99 -2.83
CA THR A 285 8.55 9.10 -2.19
C THR A 285 7.22 9.79 -1.94
N PHE A 286 7.22 11.05 -1.45
CA PHE A 286 5.98 11.77 -1.14
C PHE A 286 5.19 12.16 -2.39
N VAL A 287 5.85 12.46 -3.51
CA VAL A 287 5.17 12.69 -4.80
C VAL A 287 4.56 11.38 -5.32
N ASP A 288 5.33 10.31 -5.32
CA ASP A 288 4.94 8.98 -5.81
C ASP A 288 3.78 8.37 -5.01
N GLN A 289 3.80 8.48 -3.68
CA GLN A 289 2.73 7.98 -2.82
C GLN A 289 1.42 8.73 -3.03
N ARG A 290 1.47 10.04 -3.29
CA ARG A 290 0.25 10.83 -3.46
C ARG A 290 -0.51 10.37 -4.70
N PHE A 291 0.19 10.29 -5.83
CA PHE A 291 -0.41 9.84 -7.09
C PHE A 291 -0.90 8.39 -7.01
N SER A 292 -0.07 7.47 -6.48
CA SER A 292 -0.46 6.07 -6.35
C SER A 292 -1.70 5.87 -5.46
N ARG A 293 -1.84 6.67 -4.40
CA ARG A 293 -3.02 6.66 -3.53
C ARG A 293 -4.27 7.21 -4.21
N GLN A 294 -4.16 8.26 -5.02
CA GLN A 294 -5.30 8.74 -5.83
C GLN A 294 -5.78 7.65 -6.80
N ILE A 295 -4.86 6.90 -7.41
CA ILE A 295 -5.20 5.74 -8.24
C ILE A 295 -5.90 4.65 -7.40
N HIS A 296 -5.36 4.30 -6.23
CA HIS A 296 -6.00 3.31 -5.34
C HIS A 296 -7.39 3.73 -4.87
N ALA A 297 -7.58 5.01 -4.54
CA ALA A 297 -8.87 5.59 -4.16
C ALA A 297 -9.92 5.34 -5.24
N ARG A 298 -9.61 5.73 -6.49
CA ARG A 298 -10.51 5.52 -7.63
C ARG A 298 -10.76 4.04 -7.93
N ALA A 299 -9.69 3.24 -7.93
CA ALA A 299 -9.75 1.80 -8.16
C ALA A 299 -10.51 1.03 -7.06
N GLY A 300 -10.81 1.66 -5.92
CA GLY A 300 -11.45 1.03 -4.76
C GLY A 300 -10.57 -0.01 -4.08
N ILE A 301 -9.25 0.18 -4.13
CA ILE A 301 -8.23 -0.69 -3.51
C ILE A 301 -8.07 -0.29 -2.05
N ILE A 302 -7.93 -1.29 -1.16
CA ILE A 302 -7.58 -1.09 0.25
C ILE A 302 -6.05 -0.98 0.35
N ILE A 303 -5.53 0.11 0.90
CA ILE A 303 -4.08 0.19 1.14
C ILE A 303 -3.72 -0.57 2.42
N ASN A 304 -2.52 -1.13 2.45
CA ASN A 304 -1.89 -1.61 3.67
C ASN A 304 -0.64 -0.77 3.97
N THR A 305 -0.53 -0.27 5.19
CA THR A 305 0.65 0.48 5.64
C THR A 305 1.62 -0.45 6.38
N GLY A 306 2.86 0.00 6.57
CA GLY A 306 4.01 -0.86 6.92
C GLY A 306 4.54 -0.64 8.33
N GLU A 307 3.67 -0.37 9.31
CA GLU A 307 4.10 -0.03 10.66
C GLU A 307 4.86 -1.15 11.41
N ASP A 308 4.75 -2.40 10.97
CA ASP A 308 5.57 -3.54 11.43
C ASP A 308 7.07 -3.24 11.34
N ASN A 309 7.51 -2.51 10.31
CA ASN A 309 8.92 -2.21 10.09
C ASN A 309 9.54 -1.34 11.21
N TYR A 310 8.73 -0.52 11.90
CA TYR A 310 9.22 0.24 13.06
C TYR A 310 9.45 -0.66 14.28
N LEU A 311 8.70 -1.76 14.40
CA LEU A 311 8.71 -2.65 15.56
C LEU A 311 9.76 -3.76 15.41
N THR A 312 10.06 -4.17 14.17
CA THR A 312 11.11 -5.16 13.91
C THR A 312 12.53 -4.57 14.04
N THR A 313 12.68 -3.25 13.84
CA THR A 313 13.97 -2.55 13.91
C THR A 313 14.26 -1.88 15.24
N ALA A 314 13.24 -1.53 16.03
CA ALA A 314 13.37 -0.91 17.34
C ALA A 314 12.82 -1.81 18.47
N ASP A 315 12.89 -1.36 19.71
CA ASP A 315 12.13 -1.98 20.80
C ASP A 315 10.64 -1.64 20.64
N ALA A 316 9.77 -2.66 20.62
CA ALA A 316 8.35 -2.47 20.35
C ALA A 316 7.59 -1.75 21.48
N VAL A 317 8.08 -1.83 22.72
CA VAL A 317 7.48 -1.10 23.86
C VAL A 317 7.80 0.39 23.74
N GLU A 318 9.04 0.73 23.40
CA GLU A 318 9.47 2.13 23.23
C GLU A 318 8.89 2.75 21.95
N ALA A 319 8.86 2.01 20.84
CA ALA A 319 8.43 2.52 19.54
C ALA A 319 6.90 2.60 19.33
N ALA A 320 6.09 2.19 20.31
CA ALA A 320 4.62 2.15 20.19
C ALA A 320 4.00 3.50 19.79
N HIS A 321 4.55 4.60 20.31
CA HIS A 321 4.07 5.95 19.97
C HIS A 321 4.45 6.34 18.54
N THR A 322 5.61 5.92 18.03
CA THR A 322 6.02 6.10 16.62
C THR A 322 5.07 5.40 15.66
N VAL A 323 4.63 4.18 15.99
CA VAL A 323 3.60 3.46 15.23
C VAL A 323 2.30 4.26 15.18
N THR A 324 1.84 4.76 16.33
CA THR A 324 0.62 5.60 16.41
C THR A 324 0.74 6.87 15.56
N VAL A 325 1.90 7.54 15.58
CA VAL A 325 2.18 8.71 14.73
C VAL A 325 2.19 8.34 13.26
N SER A 326 2.81 7.22 12.87
CA SER A 326 2.81 6.72 11.49
C SER A 326 1.39 6.47 10.98
N GLN A 327 0.55 5.80 11.78
CA GLN A 327 -0.84 5.54 11.43
C GLN A 327 -1.64 6.83 11.22
N LEU A 328 -1.47 7.83 12.09
CA LEU A 328 -2.13 9.13 11.98
C LEU A 328 -1.67 9.94 10.75
N LEU A 329 -0.37 9.90 10.43
CA LEU A 329 0.17 10.53 9.22
C LEU A 329 -0.33 9.82 7.95
N ASN A 330 -0.31 8.49 7.92
CA ASN A 330 -0.86 7.70 6.83
C ASN A 330 -2.38 7.93 6.66
N GLU A 331 -3.16 8.04 7.76
CA GLU A 331 -4.58 8.43 7.70
C GLU A 331 -4.74 9.78 7.01
N TYR A 332 -3.93 10.78 7.40
CA TYR A 332 -4.00 12.12 6.81
C TYR A 332 -3.67 12.11 5.31
N PHE A 333 -2.54 11.52 4.92
CA PHE A 333 -2.11 11.48 3.51
C PHE A 333 -3.08 10.68 2.64
N ALA A 334 -3.61 9.57 3.14
CA ALA A 334 -4.56 8.77 2.38
C ALA A 334 -5.89 9.51 2.18
N LYS A 335 -6.39 10.20 3.21
CA LYS A 335 -7.60 11.04 3.10
C LYS A 335 -7.40 12.22 2.15
N GLU A 336 -6.23 12.85 2.17
CA GLU A 336 -5.90 13.91 1.20
C GLU A 336 -5.92 13.39 -0.24
N ALA A 337 -5.41 12.19 -0.46
CA ALA A 337 -5.42 11.54 -1.77
C ALA A 337 -6.79 10.94 -2.16
N GLY A 338 -7.83 11.12 -1.36
CA GLY A 338 -9.21 10.70 -1.65
C GLY A 338 -9.61 9.30 -1.18
N LEU A 339 -8.78 8.62 -0.38
CA LEU A 339 -9.18 7.32 0.20
C LEU A 339 -10.20 7.52 1.32
N ALA A 340 -11.22 6.66 1.31
CA ALA A 340 -12.19 6.57 2.40
C ALA A 340 -11.67 5.68 3.55
N ASP A 341 -12.24 5.81 4.75
CA ASP A 341 -11.84 5.02 5.93
C ASP A 341 -11.83 3.50 5.67
N TRP A 342 -12.78 2.98 4.89
CA TRP A 342 -12.86 1.56 4.57
C TRP A 342 -11.71 1.06 3.66
N GLN A 343 -10.94 1.96 3.06
CA GLN A 343 -9.75 1.67 2.26
C GLN A 343 -8.45 1.77 3.07
N LEU A 344 -8.52 2.16 4.35
CA LEU A 344 -7.33 2.38 5.19
C LEU A 344 -7.00 1.11 5.98
N GLY A 345 -6.31 0.16 5.38
CA GLY A 345 -5.75 -0.99 6.10
C GLY A 345 -4.50 -0.61 6.89
N LEU A 346 -4.64 0.29 7.88
CA LEU A 346 -3.52 0.76 8.70
C LEU A 346 -2.91 -0.40 9.49
N GLY A 347 -1.59 -0.51 9.46
CA GLY A 347 -0.82 -1.61 10.04
C GLY A 347 -0.46 -1.40 11.51
N HIS A 348 -0.31 -2.51 12.23
CA HIS A 348 0.36 -2.67 13.52
C HIS A 348 0.65 -4.15 13.75
N ALA A 349 1.53 -4.49 14.70
CA ALA A 349 2.02 -5.86 14.87
C ALA A 349 2.15 -6.27 16.33
N PHE A 350 2.16 -7.59 16.55
CA PHE A 350 2.41 -8.24 17.84
C PHE A 350 3.92 -8.55 17.96
N GLU A 351 4.72 -7.59 18.42
CA GLU A 351 6.19 -7.63 18.35
C GLU A 351 6.89 -7.28 19.67
N ILE A 352 6.16 -7.16 20.77
CA ILE A 352 6.73 -7.03 22.11
C ILE A 352 7.39 -8.35 22.49
N ASN A 353 8.63 -8.25 23.01
CA ASN A 353 9.38 -9.41 23.48
C ASN A 353 8.52 -10.26 24.45
N PRO A 354 8.22 -11.52 24.11
CA PRO A 354 7.35 -12.37 24.92
C PRO A 354 7.93 -12.71 26.29
N ASP A 355 9.25 -12.57 26.50
CA ASP A 355 9.90 -12.79 27.79
C ASP A 355 9.69 -11.64 28.80
N LEU A 356 9.17 -10.49 28.34
CA LEU A 356 8.86 -9.38 29.23
C LEU A 356 7.60 -9.69 30.06
N PRO A 357 7.60 -9.38 31.37
CA PRO A 357 6.39 -9.42 32.18
C PRO A 357 5.28 -8.56 31.57
N ASP A 358 4.04 -9.04 31.65
CA ASP A 358 2.86 -8.35 31.12
C ASP A 358 2.89 -8.04 29.60
N SER A 359 3.78 -8.64 28.82
CA SER A 359 3.93 -8.45 27.36
C SER A 359 2.57 -8.52 26.63
N PHE A 360 1.80 -9.58 26.89
CA PHE A 360 0.47 -9.76 26.31
C PHE A 360 -0.52 -8.63 26.64
N ARG A 361 -0.47 -8.07 27.86
CA ARG A 361 -1.35 -6.96 28.25
C ARG A 361 -0.96 -5.67 27.54
N MET A 362 0.33 -5.46 27.29
CA MET A 362 0.81 -4.33 26.49
C MET A 362 0.36 -4.45 25.04
N GLU A 363 0.49 -5.63 24.45
CA GLU A 363 0.01 -5.93 23.09
C GLU A 363 -1.48 -5.66 22.96
N LEU A 364 -2.27 -6.18 23.89
CA LEU A 364 -3.71 -5.95 23.92
C LEU A 364 -4.05 -4.45 24.03
N ALA A 365 -3.32 -3.70 24.86
CA ALA A 365 -3.52 -2.25 25.00
C ALA A 365 -3.21 -1.49 23.70
N HIS A 366 -2.14 -1.85 23.00
CA HIS A 366 -1.77 -1.23 21.72
C HIS A 366 -2.77 -1.56 20.63
N ALA A 367 -3.21 -2.82 20.53
CA ALA A 367 -4.19 -3.24 19.55
C ALA A 367 -5.56 -2.57 19.75
N MET A 368 -6.00 -2.43 21.01
CA MET A 368 -7.21 -1.68 21.36
C MET A 368 -7.07 -0.18 21.06
N LEU A 369 -5.91 0.42 21.33
CA LEU A 369 -5.65 1.83 21.02
C LEU A 369 -5.82 2.10 19.53
N ALA A 370 -5.17 1.31 18.67
CA ALA A 370 -5.33 1.44 17.22
C ALA A 370 -6.80 1.29 16.80
N ARG A 371 -7.51 0.31 17.38
CA ARG A 371 -8.93 0.08 17.05
C ARG A 371 -9.79 1.31 17.34
N ASP A 372 -9.64 1.91 18.51
CA ASP A 372 -10.43 3.08 18.94
C ASP A 372 -10.02 4.37 18.24
N LEU A 373 -8.74 4.50 17.88
CA LEU A 373 -8.28 5.61 17.05
C LEU A 373 -8.82 5.54 15.62
N PHE A 374 -9.08 4.36 15.06
CA PHE A 374 -9.49 4.25 13.65
C PHE A 374 -10.75 3.41 13.45
N PRO A 375 -11.89 3.67 14.10
CA PRO A 375 -12.99 2.71 14.29
C PRO A 375 -13.69 2.20 13.01
N ARG A 376 -13.42 2.80 11.84
CA ARG A 376 -13.97 2.41 10.53
C ARG A 376 -12.95 1.78 9.58
N ALA A 377 -11.67 1.80 9.95
CA ALA A 377 -10.57 1.27 9.17
C ALA A 377 -10.49 -0.28 9.28
N PRO A 378 -10.32 -1.02 8.18
CA PRO A 378 -10.02 -2.45 8.24
C PRO A 378 -8.55 -2.68 8.64
N LEU A 379 -8.20 -2.41 9.90
CA LEU A 379 -6.84 -2.48 10.41
C LEU A 379 -6.17 -3.81 10.09
N LYS A 380 -4.90 -3.73 9.67
CA LYS A 380 -4.06 -4.87 9.35
C LYS A 380 -3.21 -5.25 10.56
N TRP A 381 -3.53 -6.39 11.14
CA TRP A 381 -2.85 -6.97 12.29
C TRP A 381 -1.81 -8.00 11.84
N MET A 382 -0.55 -7.81 12.24
CA MET A 382 0.60 -8.58 11.77
C MET A 382 1.23 -9.40 12.90
N PRO A 383 1.67 -10.63 12.60
CA PRO A 383 2.15 -11.59 13.58
C PRO A 383 3.54 -11.21 14.12
N PRO A 384 3.99 -11.85 15.20
CA PRO A 384 5.37 -11.75 15.65
C PRO A 384 6.33 -12.33 14.62
N THR A 385 7.46 -11.65 14.42
CA THR A 385 8.54 -12.11 13.55
C THR A 385 9.89 -12.01 14.25
N LYS A 386 10.17 -10.88 14.93
CA LYS A 386 11.48 -10.60 15.56
C LYS A 386 11.83 -11.60 16.66
N HIS A 387 10.82 -12.06 17.38
CA HIS A 387 10.96 -12.96 18.54
C HIS A 387 10.60 -14.41 18.22
N MET A 388 10.31 -14.72 16.96
CA MET A 388 10.17 -16.10 16.50
C MET A 388 11.54 -16.77 16.45
N THR A 389 11.60 -18.06 16.76
CA THR A 389 12.85 -18.83 16.83
C THR A 389 12.66 -20.19 16.15
N GLY A 390 13.68 -21.05 16.20
CA GLY A 390 13.55 -22.45 15.76
C GLY A 390 12.63 -23.33 16.62
N ASP A 391 12.18 -22.84 17.79
CA ASP A 391 11.17 -23.52 18.60
C ASP A 391 9.77 -23.27 18.02
N VAL A 392 9.39 -24.12 17.07
CA VAL A 392 8.10 -24.07 16.38
C VAL A 392 6.92 -24.28 17.34
N PHE A 393 7.09 -24.97 18.47
CA PHE A 393 6.00 -25.18 19.43
C PHE A 393 5.71 -23.89 20.20
N ARG A 394 6.76 -23.20 20.64
CA ARG A 394 6.64 -21.87 21.24
C ARG A 394 6.07 -20.86 20.24
N GLY A 395 6.57 -20.87 19.00
CA GLY A 395 6.06 -20.00 17.93
C GLY A 395 4.56 -20.21 17.68
N TYR A 396 4.13 -21.45 17.57
CA TYR A 396 2.71 -21.79 17.37
C TYR A 396 1.81 -21.32 18.52
N LEU A 397 2.28 -21.42 19.77
CA LEU A 397 1.57 -20.89 20.93
C LEU A 397 1.48 -19.36 20.89
N LEU A 398 2.57 -18.69 20.52
CA LEU A 398 2.62 -17.23 20.40
C LEU A 398 1.65 -16.73 19.33
N ASP A 399 1.62 -17.40 18.17
CA ASP A 399 0.64 -17.14 17.10
C ASP A 399 -0.80 -17.31 17.59
N GLY A 400 -1.06 -18.28 18.49
CA GLY A 400 -2.38 -18.45 19.11
C GLY A 400 -2.82 -17.23 19.93
N PHE A 401 -1.91 -16.64 20.73
CA PHE A 401 -2.19 -15.41 21.46
C PHE A 401 -2.34 -14.19 20.53
N PHE A 402 -1.52 -14.10 19.49
CA PHE A 402 -1.67 -13.09 18.43
C PHE A 402 -3.07 -13.16 17.78
N ASN A 403 -3.53 -14.37 17.42
CA ASN A 403 -4.85 -14.59 16.84
C ASN A 403 -5.98 -14.17 17.79
N LEU A 404 -5.84 -14.50 19.08
CA LEU A 404 -6.80 -14.12 20.11
C LEU A 404 -6.91 -12.59 20.24
N VAL A 405 -5.78 -11.85 20.27
CA VAL A 405 -5.81 -10.38 20.30
C VAL A 405 -6.50 -9.82 19.06
N GLY A 406 -6.22 -10.39 17.88
CA GLY A 406 -6.85 -10.00 16.62
C GLY A 406 -8.37 -10.09 16.67
N GLY A 407 -8.90 -11.21 17.16
CA GLY A 407 -10.34 -11.42 17.36
C GLY A 407 -10.94 -10.53 18.45
N LEU A 408 -10.29 -10.48 19.62
CA LEU A 408 -10.75 -9.72 20.80
C LEU A 408 -10.87 -8.22 20.52
N THR A 409 -9.97 -7.67 19.70
CA THR A 409 -9.88 -6.24 19.42
C THR A 409 -10.50 -5.82 18.08
N ASP A 410 -11.21 -6.72 17.39
CA ASP A 410 -11.93 -6.42 16.14
C ASP A 410 -11.02 -5.85 15.04
N GLN A 411 -9.88 -6.52 14.84
CA GLN A 411 -8.99 -6.24 13.72
C GLN A 411 -9.69 -6.60 12.40
N GLY A 412 -9.37 -5.88 11.33
CA GLY A 412 -10.08 -6.03 10.04
C GLY A 412 -9.47 -7.06 9.11
N ILE A 413 -8.14 -7.14 9.11
CA ILE A 413 -7.30 -8.01 8.29
C ILE A 413 -6.29 -8.64 9.22
N LEU A 414 -6.23 -9.97 9.29
CA LEU A 414 -5.31 -10.71 10.14
C LEU A 414 -4.32 -11.46 9.26
N LEU A 415 -3.05 -11.04 9.29
CA LEU A 415 -1.96 -11.70 8.59
C LEU A 415 -1.55 -12.93 9.40
N VAL A 416 -1.68 -14.11 8.79
CA VAL A 416 -1.46 -15.38 9.48
C VAL A 416 0.01 -15.51 9.87
N GLY A 417 0.27 -15.66 11.17
CA GLY A 417 1.58 -16.01 11.71
C GLY A 417 1.96 -17.45 11.41
N MET A 418 3.25 -17.69 11.28
CA MET A 418 3.81 -18.98 10.90
C MET A 418 4.74 -19.46 11.99
N MET A 419 4.51 -20.65 12.53
CA MET A 419 5.41 -21.24 13.52
C MET A 419 6.85 -21.43 12.99
N THR A 420 7.01 -21.46 11.66
CA THR A 420 8.28 -21.59 10.94
C THR A 420 8.87 -20.25 10.47
N GLU A 421 8.32 -19.11 10.90
CA GLU A 421 8.73 -17.76 10.46
C GLU A 421 10.25 -17.53 10.46
N ALA A 422 10.94 -17.95 11.52
CA ALA A 422 12.39 -17.77 11.67
C ALA A 422 13.23 -18.87 10.99
N VAL A 423 12.60 -19.81 10.29
CA VAL A 423 13.25 -21.03 9.79
C VAL A 423 13.22 -21.08 8.26
N VAL A 424 12.04 -21.02 7.66
CA VAL A 424 11.85 -21.25 6.21
C VAL A 424 10.56 -20.63 5.72
N THR A 425 10.48 -20.35 4.41
CA THR A 425 9.19 -20.05 3.76
C THR A 425 8.19 -21.19 4.03
N PRO A 426 6.96 -20.90 4.47
CA PRO A 426 6.03 -21.91 4.97
C PRO A 426 5.70 -22.99 3.95
N PHE A 427 5.80 -24.26 4.38
CA PHE A 427 5.31 -25.40 3.63
C PHE A 427 3.77 -25.48 3.63
N LEU A 428 3.22 -26.42 2.87
CA LEU A 428 1.77 -26.67 2.87
C LEU A 428 1.25 -27.08 4.25
N SER A 429 2.02 -27.89 5.00
CA SER A 429 1.69 -28.29 6.38
C SER A 429 1.62 -27.11 7.33
N ASP A 430 2.58 -26.18 7.22
CA ASP A 430 2.70 -25.04 8.12
C ASP A 430 1.50 -24.11 7.94
N ARG A 431 1.12 -23.86 6.68
CA ARG A 431 -0.07 -23.08 6.33
C ARG A 431 -1.35 -23.72 6.84
N ASP A 432 -1.50 -25.04 6.68
CA ASP A 432 -2.68 -25.75 7.17
C ASP A 432 -2.79 -25.67 8.69
N LEU A 433 -1.71 -25.96 9.42
CA LEU A 433 -1.66 -25.84 10.88
C LEU A 433 -1.92 -24.40 11.34
N ALA A 434 -1.32 -23.39 10.70
CA ALA A 434 -1.56 -21.99 11.02
C ALA A 434 -3.02 -21.58 10.79
N LEU A 435 -3.65 -22.05 9.71
CA LEU A 435 -5.08 -21.82 9.45
C LEU A 435 -5.98 -22.55 10.46
N GLN A 436 -5.60 -23.76 10.92
CA GLN A 436 -6.29 -24.44 12.02
C GLN A 436 -6.23 -23.61 13.31
N ASN A 437 -5.05 -23.07 13.66
CA ASN A 437 -4.86 -22.19 14.82
C ASN A 437 -5.75 -20.94 14.74
N VAL A 438 -5.73 -20.25 13.60
CA VAL A 438 -6.55 -19.05 13.35
C VAL A 438 -8.04 -19.38 13.51
N ARG A 439 -8.53 -20.46 12.89
CA ARG A 439 -9.93 -20.88 13.03
C ARG A 439 -10.28 -21.13 14.49
N TYR A 440 -9.47 -21.92 15.19
CA TYR A 440 -9.71 -22.24 16.59
C TYR A 440 -9.80 -20.98 17.46
N ALA A 441 -8.79 -20.10 17.38
CA ALA A 441 -8.74 -18.88 18.21
C ALA A 441 -9.90 -17.92 17.91
N LEU A 442 -10.24 -17.70 16.63
CA LEU A 442 -11.33 -16.80 16.24
C LEU A 442 -12.71 -17.37 16.54
N GLU A 443 -12.91 -18.69 16.42
CA GLU A 443 -14.19 -19.34 16.74
C GLU A 443 -14.40 -19.43 18.25
N ALA A 444 -13.42 -19.95 18.99
CA ALA A 444 -13.50 -20.10 20.44
C ALA A 444 -13.53 -18.74 21.17
N GLY A 445 -12.82 -17.73 20.63
CA GLY A 445 -12.73 -16.40 21.21
C GLY A 445 -13.81 -15.41 20.76
N ARG A 446 -14.72 -15.80 19.84
CA ARG A 446 -15.65 -14.88 19.15
C ARG A 446 -16.44 -13.95 20.09
N GLY A 447 -16.95 -14.48 21.20
CA GLY A 447 -17.77 -13.74 22.16
C GLY A 447 -16.99 -12.89 23.15
N LEU A 448 -15.68 -13.13 23.30
CA LEU A 448 -14.89 -12.55 24.40
C LEU A 448 -14.88 -11.02 24.39
N ARG A 449 -15.01 -10.40 23.21
CA ARG A 449 -15.09 -8.94 23.08
C ARG A 449 -16.32 -8.33 23.77
N GLU A 450 -17.43 -9.04 23.80
CA GLU A 450 -18.67 -8.57 24.42
C GLU A 450 -18.49 -8.47 25.94
N ASP A 451 -17.81 -9.47 26.51
CA ASP A 451 -17.56 -9.60 27.95
C ASP A 451 -16.36 -8.79 28.43
N PHE A 452 -15.38 -8.53 27.55
CA PHE A 452 -14.12 -7.92 27.94
C PHE A 452 -14.24 -6.41 28.12
N ARG A 453 -14.02 -5.95 29.35
CA ARG A 453 -13.96 -4.52 29.71
C ARG A 453 -12.72 -4.27 30.60
N PRO A 454 -11.66 -3.62 30.07
CA PRO A 454 -10.53 -3.26 30.93
C PRO A 454 -10.99 -2.21 31.96
N PRO A 455 -10.66 -2.37 33.25
CA PRO A 455 -10.99 -1.38 34.28
C PRO A 455 -10.45 0.01 33.91
N THR A 456 -11.20 1.07 34.20
CA THR A 456 -10.88 2.46 33.81
C THR A 456 -9.47 2.90 34.23
N ASP A 457 -9.02 2.48 35.41
CA ASP A 457 -7.68 2.77 35.95
C ASP A 457 -6.76 1.54 35.91
N GLY A 458 -7.14 0.53 35.11
CA GLY A 458 -6.35 -0.65 34.88
C GLY A 458 -5.15 -0.39 33.96
N PHE A 459 -4.23 -1.35 33.93
CA PHE A 459 -3.01 -1.27 33.12
C PHE A 459 -3.28 -1.01 31.64
N ILE A 460 -4.25 -1.70 31.03
CA ILE A 460 -4.54 -1.59 29.59
C ILE A 460 -4.96 -0.16 29.21
N GLN A 461 -5.90 0.42 29.96
CA GLN A 461 -6.35 1.81 29.79
C GLN A 461 -5.18 2.77 29.97
N THR A 462 -4.40 2.60 31.04
CA THR A 462 -3.28 3.48 31.38
C THR A 462 -2.19 3.43 30.32
N ARG A 463 -1.83 2.23 29.83
CA ARG A 463 -0.83 2.05 28.77
C ARG A 463 -1.29 2.69 27.46
N ALA A 464 -2.53 2.49 27.06
CA ALA A 464 -3.07 3.10 25.84
C ALA A 464 -3.06 4.64 25.90
N ARG A 465 -3.52 5.23 27.02
CA ARG A 465 -3.48 6.69 27.24
C ARG A 465 -2.05 7.23 27.22
N ARG A 466 -1.09 6.51 27.82
CA ARG A 466 0.33 6.88 27.80
C ARG A 466 0.89 6.91 26.37
N VAL A 467 0.69 5.84 25.60
CA VAL A 467 1.17 5.76 24.20
C VAL A 467 0.56 6.88 23.35
N LEU A 468 -0.72 7.17 23.54
CA LEU A 468 -1.38 8.29 22.84
C LEU A 468 -0.78 9.64 23.23
N SER A 469 -0.47 9.87 24.51
CA SER A 469 0.19 11.10 24.97
C SER A 469 1.58 11.25 24.36
N GLU A 470 2.40 10.19 24.40
CA GLU A 470 3.74 10.18 23.79
C GLU A 470 3.67 10.42 22.27
N ALA A 471 2.63 9.93 21.59
CA ALA A 471 2.40 10.18 20.18
C ALA A 471 2.03 11.65 19.90
N VAL A 472 1.26 12.29 20.80
CA VAL A 472 0.98 13.73 20.72
C VAL A 472 2.26 14.54 20.90
N ASP A 473 3.11 14.19 21.88
CA ASP A 473 4.38 14.89 22.12
C ASP A 473 5.31 14.79 20.93
N LEU A 474 5.43 13.59 20.33
CA LEU A 474 6.21 13.40 19.11
C LEU A 474 5.65 14.24 17.94
N LEU A 475 4.32 14.26 17.76
CA LEU A 475 3.67 15.08 16.73
C LEU A 475 3.82 16.58 16.95
N VAL A 476 3.92 17.05 18.19
CA VAL A 476 4.25 18.46 18.50
C VAL A 476 5.65 18.79 17.98
N ARG A 477 6.66 17.97 18.31
CA ARG A 477 8.04 18.17 17.83
C ARG A 477 8.11 18.20 16.30
N ILE A 478 7.49 17.21 15.63
CA ILE A 478 7.44 17.16 14.16
C ILE A 478 6.78 18.41 13.57
N ALA A 479 5.75 18.94 14.21
CA ALA A 479 4.99 20.07 13.72
C ALA A 479 5.66 21.44 13.97
N ASP A 480 6.57 21.53 14.95
CA ASP A 480 7.33 22.74 15.26
C ASP A 480 8.50 22.94 14.30
N ASP A 481 9.12 21.85 13.81
CA ASP A 481 10.00 21.86 12.65
C ASP A 481 9.21 21.59 11.36
N THR A 482 9.49 20.49 10.66
CA THR A 482 8.65 19.92 9.61
C THR A 482 8.82 18.40 9.59
N LEU A 483 7.90 17.67 8.95
CA LEU A 483 8.07 16.22 8.77
C LEU A 483 9.36 15.84 8.03
N LEU A 484 9.80 16.65 7.07
CA LEU A 484 11.05 16.38 6.35
C LEU A 484 12.28 16.55 7.24
N GLU A 485 12.32 17.61 8.05
CA GLU A 485 13.42 17.84 9.01
C GLU A 485 13.44 16.76 10.10
N ALA A 486 12.27 16.40 10.64
CA ALA A 486 12.16 15.34 11.64
C ALA A 486 12.59 13.95 11.11
N ILE A 487 12.46 13.70 9.81
CA ILE A 487 12.99 12.51 9.16
C ILE A 487 14.50 12.67 8.88
N ALA A 488 14.96 13.88 8.52
CA ALA A 488 16.35 14.16 8.23
C ALA A 488 17.25 14.01 9.46
N ASP A 489 16.80 14.46 10.63
CA ASP A 489 17.55 14.41 11.89
C ASP A 489 17.33 13.13 12.71
N GLY A 490 16.35 12.30 12.33
CA GLY A 490 16.02 11.02 12.97
C GLY A 490 15.01 11.13 14.12
N THR A 491 14.43 12.31 14.36
CA THR A 491 13.35 12.52 15.34
C THR A 491 12.15 11.61 15.07
N PHE A 492 11.85 11.33 13.81
CA PHE A 492 10.86 10.35 13.38
C PHE A 492 11.52 9.17 12.64
N GLY A 493 11.29 7.95 13.12
CA GLY A 493 11.73 6.72 12.46
C GLY A 493 13.18 6.29 12.74
N LEU A 494 13.90 6.97 13.66
CA LEU A 494 15.28 6.70 14.13
C LEU A 494 16.39 6.84 13.06
N MET A 495 16.10 6.55 11.79
CA MET A 495 17.05 6.66 10.68
C MET A 495 17.05 8.06 10.09
N LYS A 496 18.25 8.63 9.89
CA LYS A 496 18.44 9.95 9.27
C LYS A 496 18.30 9.86 7.76
N ARG A 497 17.31 10.55 7.18
CA ARG A 497 17.04 10.56 5.73
C ARG A 497 16.82 11.99 5.23
N PRO A 498 17.89 12.72 4.86
CA PRO A 498 17.75 14.12 4.45
C PRO A 498 17.07 14.25 3.08
N ALA A 499 16.29 15.32 2.91
CA ALA A 499 15.46 15.54 1.72
C ALA A 499 16.26 15.75 0.42
N ASN A 500 17.55 16.05 0.51
CA ASN A 500 18.48 16.25 -0.60
C ASN A 500 19.36 15.03 -0.91
N ALA A 501 19.06 13.86 -0.33
CA ALA A 501 19.79 12.61 -0.58
C ALA A 501 18.85 11.42 -0.80
N GLY A 502 19.42 10.23 -0.97
CA GLY A 502 18.68 9.00 -1.23
C GLY A 502 18.43 8.76 -2.72
N LYS A 503 17.96 7.55 -3.03
CA LYS A 503 17.82 7.07 -4.41
C LYS A 503 16.63 7.73 -5.12
N GLY A 504 16.78 8.01 -6.41
CA GLY A 504 15.71 8.50 -7.28
C GLY A 504 15.39 9.99 -7.17
N LEU A 505 16.23 10.79 -6.47
CA LEU A 505 16.11 12.25 -6.41
C LEU A 505 16.26 12.91 -7.78
N ASP A 506 17.15 12.39 -8.61
CA ASP A 506 17.37 12.81 -10.00
C ASP A 506 16.12 12.64 -10.88
N GLY A 507 15.18 11.80 -10.46
CA GLY A 507 13.89 11.60 -11.12
C GLY A 507 12.78 12.55 -10.65
N VAL A 508 13.07 13.51 -9.76
CA VAL A 508 12.10 14.50 -9.25
C VAL A 508 12.21 15.79 -10.06
N VAL A 509 11.06 16.32 -10.50
CA VAL A 509 11.00 17.55 -11.30
C VAL A 509 9.94 18.48 -10.73
N ARG A 510 10.29 19.76 -10.58
CA ARG A 510 9.32 20.79 -10.19
C ARG A 510 8.42 21.13 -11.37
N LYS A 511 7.11 21.17 -11.16
CA LYS A 511 6.14 21.48 -12.21
C LYS A 511 6.29 22.92 -12.67
N GLY A 512 6.30 23.14 -13.98
CA GLY A 512 6.22 24.45 -14.60
C GLY A 512 4.78 24.98 -14.63
N PRO A 513 4.58 26.27 -14.97
CA PRO A 513 3.24 26.87 -15.07
C PRO A 513 2.31 26.18 -16.07
N ASP A 514 2.90 25.56 -17.10
CA ASP A 514 2.22 24.86 -18.19
C ASP A 514 2.14 23.33 -17.96
N TYR A 515 2.45 22.84 -16.76
CA TYR A 515 2.42 21.40 -16.47
C TYR A 515 1.02 20.83 -16.72
N ASP A 516 0.93 19.82 -17.59
CA ASP A 516 -0.29 19.08 -17.85
C ASP A 516 -0.09 17.58 -17.60
N ASN A 517 -0.90 17.03 -16.71
CA ASN A 517 -1.04 15.58 -16.55
C ASN A 517 -2.53 15.23 -16.51
N PRO A 518 -3.10 14.71 -17.61
CA PRO A 518 -4.53 14.46 -17.70
C PRO A 518 -5.02 13.43 -16.66
N THR A 519 -4.14 12.55 -16.16
CA THR A 519 -4.51 11.63 -15.07
C THR A 519 -4.79 12.39 -13.78
N MET A 520 -3.89 13.30 -13.37
CA MET A 520 -4.08 14.11 -12.16
C MET A 520 -5.38 14.93 -12.26
N THR A 521 -5.58 15.60 -13.39
CA THR A 521 -6.81 16.38 -13.65
C THR A 521 -8.07 15.53 -13.51
N LEU A 522 -8.09 14.32 -14.11
CA LEU A 522 -9.24 13.41 -14.02
C LEU A 522 -9.46 12.84 -12.61
N LEU A 523 -8.41 12.69 -11.80
CA LEU A 523 -8.50 12.23 -10.41
C LEU A 523 -9.05 13.35 -9.51
N GLU A 524 -8.62 14.59 -9.73
CA GLU A 524 -9.07 15.76 -8.97
C GLU A 524 -10.51 16.15 -9.30
N GLU A 525 -10.89 16.16 -10.59
CA GLU A 525 -12.29 16.35 -11.03
C GLU A 525 -13.22 15.27 -10.47
N GLY A 526 -12.74 14.03 -10.37
CA GLY A 526 -13.47 12.89 -9.82
C GLY A 526 -13.61 12.93 -8.29
N SER A 527 -12.65 13.54 -7.59
CA SER A 527 -12.69 13.71 -6.12
C SER A 527 -13.63 14.84 -5.67
N ALA A 528 -14.01 15.74 -6.57
CA ALA A 528 -14.95 16.84 -6.32
C ALA A 528 -16.43 16.45 -6.56
N ARG A 529 -16.69 15.20 -6.97
CA ARG A 529 -18.03 14.61 -7.15
C ARG A 529 -18.27 13.53 -6.11
#